data_AF-A0A5K7ZJL8-F1
#
_entry.id   AF-A0A5K7ZJL8-F1
#
_cell.length_a   1.000
_cell.length_b   1.000
_cell.length_c   1.000
_cell.angle_alpha   90.00
_cell.angle_beta   90.00
_cell.angle_gamma   90.00
#
_symmetry.space_group_name_H-M   'P 1'
#
loop_
_entity.id
_entity.type
_entity.pdbx_description
1 polymer ?
#
loop_
_entity_poly.entity_id
_entity_poly.type
_entity_poly.pdbx_seq_one_letter_code
_entity_poly.pdbx_strand_id
1 'polypeptide(L)' 'MDPWWNPAVEDQAADRAHRIGQTRPVTVYSLIARHTIEEKIVALHRAKRDLADSLLDGTDMSGKMNAEELMALIREG' A
#
# COMPACT_ATOMS: atom_id res chain seq x y z
N MET A 1 -21.34 5.35 -4.68
CA MET A 1 -20.16 4.73 -5.31
C MET A 1 -19.04 4.94 -4.32
N ASP A 2 -18.86 3.96 -3.43
CA ASP A 2 -18.11 4.14 -2.19
C ASP A 2 -16.58 4.16 -2.43
N PRO A 3 -15.82 4.87 -1.59
CA PRO A 3 -14.39 5.02 -1.79
C PRO A 3 -13.65 3.68 -1.65
N TRP A 4 -13.07 3.26 -2.76
CA TRP A 4 -12.02 2.28 -2.99
C TRP A 4 -10.73 2.42 -2.14
N TRP A 5 -10.81 2.48 -0.81
CA TRP A 5 -9.67 2.54 0.15
C TRP A 5 -8.80 1.26 0.22
N ASN A 6 -8.82 0.43 -0.82
CA ASN A 6 -7.92 -0.72 -0.92
C ASN A 6 -6.88 -0.45 -2.02
N PRO A 7 -5.61 -0.19 -1.67
CA PRO A 7 -4.54 0.03 -2.64
C PRO A 7 -4.47 -1.04 -3.74
N ALA A 8 -4.77 -2.30 -3.41
CA ALA A 8 -4.76 -3.38 -4.39
C ALA A 8 -5.80 -3.24 -5.50
N VAL A 9 -6.91 -2.54 -5.25
CA VAL A 9 -7.93 -2.25 -6.26
C VAL A 9 -7.47 -1.15 -7.22
N GLU A 10 -6.73 -0.17 -6.70
CA GLU A 10 -6.08 0.87 -7.52
C GLU A 10 -5.01 0.27 -8.42
N ASP A 11 -4.14 -0.56 -7.86
CA ASP A 11 -3.10 -1.27 -8.60
C ASP A 11 -3.73 -2.15 -9.71
N GLN A 12 -4.79 -2.90 -9.38
CA GLN A 12 -5.51 -3.72 -10.37
C GLN A 12 -6.16 -2.87 -11.47
N ALA A 13 -6.62 -1.67 -11.15
CA ALA A 13 -7.18 -0.74 -12.13
C ALA A 13 -6.07 -0.18 -13.05
N ALA A 14 -4.91 0.18 -12.49
CA ALA A 14 -3.75 0.65 -13.22
C ALA A 14 -3.20 -0.43 -14.17
N ASP A 15 -3.14 -1.69 -13.73
CA ASP A 15 -2.69 -2.85 -14.51
C ASP A 15 -3.52 -3.08 -15.78
N ARG A 16 -4.76 -2.60 -15.84
CA ARG A 16 -5.57 -2.67 -17.07
C ARG A 16 -4.97 -1.85 -18.20
N ALA A 17 -4.36 -0.70 -17.87
CA ALA A 17 -3.68 0.17 -18.83
C ALA A 17 -2.18 -0.15 -18.93
N HIS A 18 -1.54 -0.50 -17.81
CA HIS A 18 -0.15 -0.92 -17.75
C HIS A 18 -0.02 -2.42 -18.07
N ARG A 19 -0.13 -2.75 -19.36
CA ARG A 19 -0.08 -4.14 -19.86
C ARG A 19 0.90 -4.31 -21.02
N ILE A 20 1.40 -5.53 -21.20
CA ILE A 20 2.23 -5.93 -22.35
C ILE A 20 1.56 -5.49 -23.66
N GLY A 21 2.30 -4.75 -24.49
CA GLY A 21 1.82 -4.16 -25.73
C GLY A 21 1.48 -2.67 -25.63
N GLN A 22 1.43 -2.10 -24.42
CA GLN A 22 1.42 -0.65 -24.25
C GLN A 22 2.78 -0.06 -24.68
N THR A 23 2.75 0.94 -25.55
CA THR A 23 3.94 1.60 -26.12
C THR A 23 4.16 3.00 -25.56
N ARG A 24 3.17 3.55 -24.85
CA ARG A 24 3.21 4.89 -24.28
C ARG A 24 3.27 4.84 -22.75
N PRO A 25 3.95 5.80 -22.09
CA PRO A 25 3.93 5.90 -20.64
C PRO A 25 2.50 6.01 -20.11
N VAL A 26 2.18 5.19 -19.10
CA VAL A 26 0.90 5.24 -18.39
C VAL A 26 1.07 6.15 -17.18
N THR A 27 0.23 7.17 -17.06
CA THR A 27 0.21 8.07 -15.90
C THR A 27 -1.10 7.89 -15.15
N VAL A 28 -1.01 7.56 -13.87
CA VAL A 28 -2.16 7.40 -12.98
C VAL A 28 -2.26 8.64 -12.10
N TYR A 29 -3.45 9.24 -12.04
CA TYR A 29 -3.74 10.38 -11.19
C TYR A 29 -4.77 10.00 -10.14
N SER A 30 -4.35 9.95 -8.88
CA SER A 30 -5.25 9.75 -7.74
C SER A 30 -5.69 11.13 -7.24
N LEU A 31 -6.98 11.43 -7.38
CA LEU A 31 -7.55 12.68 -6.89
C LEU A 31 -7.90 12.52 -5.41
N ILE A 32 -7.36 13.41 -4.57
CA ILE A 32 -7.59 13.39 -3.12
C ILE A 32 -8.21 14.72 -2.71
N ALA A 33 -9.36 14.68 -2.04
CA ALA A 33 -10.05 15.88 -1.58
C ALA A 33 -9.38 16.46 -0.33
N ARG A 34 -8.99 17.74 -0.39
CA ARG A 34 -8.34 18.42 0.73
C ARG A 34 -9.28 18.67 1.90
N HIS A 35 -8.74 18.62 3.11
CA HIS A 35 -9.47 18.79 4.38
C HIS A 35 -10.59 17.77 4.58
N THR A 36 -10.46 16.59 3.98
CA THR A 36 -11.42 15.50 4.13
C THR A 36 -10.79 14.28 4.79
N ILE A 37 -11.61 13.26 5.03
CA ILE A 37 -11.15 11.97 5.55
C ILE A 37 -10.18 11.27 4.58
N GLU A 38 -10.24 11.57 3.27
CA GLU A 38 -9.39 10.96 2.24
C GLU A 38 -7.90 11.25 2.48
N GLU A 39 -7.54 12.47 2.88
CA GLU A 39 -6.15 12.82 3.24
C GLU A 39 -5.63 11.98 4.41
N LYS A 40 -6.48 11.78 5.44
CA LYS A 40 -6.11 10.98 6.61
C LYS A 40 -5.91 9.52 6.25
N ILE A 41 -6.77 8.98 5.39
CA ILE A 41 -6.67 7.61 4.89
C ILE A 41 -5.37 7.41 4.11
N VAL A 42 -5.03 8.33 3.21
CA VAL A 42 -3.78 8.27 2.44
C VAL A 42 -2.55 8.33 3.35
N ALA A 43 -2.57 9.20 4.37
CA ALA A 43 -1.49 9.28 5.35
C ALA A 43 -1.33 7.98 6.15
N LEU A 44 -2.45 7.36 6.56
CA LEU A 44 -2.46 6.09 7.28
C LEU A 44 -1.90 4.94 6.42
N HIS A 45 -2.29 4.86 5.14
CA HIS A 45 -1.75 3.86 4.23
C HIS A 45 -0.24 3.98 4.04
N ARG A 46 0.29 5.21 3.96
CA ARG A 46 1.74 5.45 3.89
C ARG A 46 2.43 4.97 5.15
N ALA A 47 1.97 5.39 6.33
CA ALA A 47 2.54 4.93 7.60
C ALA A 47 2.54 3.40 7.75
N LYS A 48 1.47 2.74 7.29
CA LYS A 48 1.37 1.28 7.30
C LYS A 48 2.36 0.63 6.33
N ARG A 49 2.56 1.19 5.14
CA ARG A 49 3.54 0.69 4.17
C ARG A 49 4.95 0.88 4.69
N ASP A 50 5.29 2.07 5.19
CA ASP A 50 6.62 2.36 5.74
C ASP A 50 6.95 1.43 6.91
N LEU A 51 5.97 1.13 7.77
CA LEU A 51 6.13 0.13 8.83
C LEU A 51 6.41 -1.26 8.25
N ALA A 52 5.63 -1.70 7.25
CA ALA A 52 5.83 -2.99 6.60
C ALA A 52 7.21 -3.07 5.92
N ASP A 53 7.62 -2.04 5.20
CA ASP A 53 8.92 -1.96 4.53
C ASP A 53 10.06 -1.97 5.57
N SER A 54 9.92 -1.24 6.68
CA SER A 54 10.91 -1.26 7.77
C SER A 54 11.07 -2.62 8.43
N LEU A 55 9.98 -3.39 8.52
CA LEU A 55 10.01 -4.77 9.03
C LEU A 55 10.71 -5.70 8.03
N LEU A 56 10.57 -5.46 6.73
CA LEU A 56 11.19 -6.27 5.68
C LEU A 56 12.68 -5.92 5.48
N ASP A 57 13.05 -4.64 5.54
CA ASP A 57 14.45 -4.19 5.42
C ASP A 57 15.33 -4.68 6.60
N GLY A 58 14.73 -4.97 7.76
CA GLY A 58 15.42 -5.62 8.88
C GLY A 58 15.70 -7.12 8.70
N THR A 59 15.23 -7.75 7.61
CA THR A 59 15.23 -9.22 7.42
C THR A 59 16.21 -9.75 6.40
N ASP A 60 17.30 -9.02 6.10
CA ASP A 60 18.46 -9.61 5.40
C ASP A 60 19.10 -10.77 6.21
N MET A 61 18.63 -10.99 7.46
CA MET A 61 18.66 -12.28 8.14
C MET A 61 17.47 -13.16 7.70
N SER A 62 17.54 -13.65 6.46
CA SER A 62 16.61 -14.62 5.88
C SER A 62 16.34 -15.81 6.82
N GLY A 63 15.13 -15.87 7.39
CA GLY A 63 14.62 -17.12 7.96
C GLY A 63 13.47 -16.98 8.95
N LYS A 64 12.23 -16.91 8.43
CA LYS A 64 10.98 -17.25 9.14
C LYS A 64 10.57 -16.31 10.30
N MET A 65 10.16 -15.08 10.00
CA MET A 65 9.16 -14.47 10.88
C MET A 65 7.80 -15.13 10.61
N ASN A 66 7.24 -15.78 11.64
CA ASN A 66 5.93 -16.42 11.53
C ASN A 66 4.81 -15.38 11.73
N ALA A 67 3.59 -15.72 11.30
CA ALA A 67 2.45 -14.82 11.41
C ALA A 67 2.10 -14.43 12.87
N GLU A 68 2.53 -15.23 13.86
CA GLU A 68 2.35 -14.94 15.28
C GLU A 68 3.24 -13.79 15.77
N GLU A 69 4.51 -13.75 15.34
CA GLU A 69 5.46 -12.67 15.69
C GLU A 69 5.03 -11.32 15.11
N LEU A 70 4.49 -11.32 13.89
CA LEU A 70 3.92 -10.11 13.29
C LEU A 70 2.69 -9.61 14.06
N MET A 71 1.84 -10.53 14.53
CA MET A 71 0.65 -10.18 15.31
C MET A 71 0.98 -9.69 16.73
N ALA A 72 2.10 -10.14 17.31
CA ALA A 72 2.60 -9.63 18.59
C ALA A 72 3.05 -8.17 18.49
N LEU A 73 3.81 -7.82 17.45
CA LEU A 73 4.27 -6.45 17.18
C LEU A 73 3.12 -5.45 17.01
N ILE A 74 2.01 -5.89 16.40
CA ILE A 74 0.82 -5.04 16.18
C ILE A 74 0.02 -4.80 17.48
N ARG A 75 0.15 -5.68 18.49
CA ARG A 75 -0.60 -5.58 19.75
C ARG A 75 0.12 -4.78 20.85
N GLU A 76 1.42 -4.54 20.71
CA GLU A 76 2.24 -3.82 21.70
C GLU A 76 2.42 -2.32 21.42
N GLY A 77 1.79 -1.77 20.37
CA GLY A 77 1.66 -0.33 20.12
C GLY A 77 0.27 0.20 20.39
#